data_AF-A0A1H9LKW6-F1
#
_entry.id   AF-A0A1H9LKW6-F1
#
_cell.length_a   1.000
_cell.length_b   1.000
_cell.length_c   1.000
_cell.angle_alpha   90.00
_cell.angle_beta   90.00
_cell.angle_gamma   90.00
#
_symmetry.space_group_name_H-M   'P 1'
#
loop_
_entity.id
_entity.type
_entity.pdbx_description
1 polymer ?
#
loop_
_entity_poly.entity_id
_entity_poly.type
_entity_poly.pdbx_seq_one_letter_code
_entity_poly.pdbx_strand_id
1 'polypeptide(L)'
;MRMPHRSKSASTETTLERRDVLQRAGLAAGALALGTSAATGSASAQTSNRVLGFSRCLYPGRAFEVIDKLDQGTTVELLQVDGDPVPEISRPDEWTGYIIRYEGHRGNNAGLPTFLFVRDRSLRAGDTGVFGGDIHMFNSNLNLLRTSLDRP
;
A
#
# COMPACT_ATOMS: atom_id res chain seq x y z
N MET A 1 -10.31 25.83 62.24
CA MET A 1 -10.97 27.15 62.21
C MET A 1 -10.45 27.92 61.00
N ARG A 2 -11.35 28.24 60.04
CA ARG A 2 -11.27 29.26 58.97
C ARG A 2 -10.19 29.15 57.85
N MET A 3 -10.66 28.85 56.63
CA MET A 3 -10.15 29.48 55.38
C MET A 3 -10.66 30.93 55.29
N PRO A 4 -10.08 31.85 54.48
CA PRO A 4 -10.56 32.03 53.08
C PRO A 4 -9.59 32.68 52.03
N HIS A 5 -9.88 32.46 50.73
CA HIS A 5 -9.98 33.39 49.54
C HIS A 5 -8.95 34.53 49.28
N ARG A 6 -8.67 35.11 48.08
CA ARG A 6 -8.99 34.98 46.62
C ARG A 6 -8.42 36.24 45.89
N SER A 7 -7.84 36.09 44.68
CA SER A 7 -7.59 37.08 43.55
C SER A 7 -6.66 38.33 43.80
N LYS A 8 -5.99 39.00 42.84
CA LYS A 8 -6.33 39.44 41.46
C LYS A 8 -5.11 40.07 40.68
N SER A 9 -5.01 39.78 39.38
CA SER A 9 -4.47 40.45 38.15
C SER A 9 -3.42 41.60 38.08
N ALA A 10 -2.52 41.46 37.06
CA ALA A 10 -2.14 42.38 35.92
C ALA A 10 -1.40 43.71 36.24
N SER A 11 -0.48 44.34 35.48
CA SER A 11 0.18 44.29 34.13
C SER A 11 1.49 45.12 34.26
N THR A 12 2.61 44.89 33.56
CA THR A 12 3.14 45.53 32.31
C THR A 12 4.60 44.99 32.20
N GLU A 13 5.28 44.78 31.07
CA GLU A 13 5.65 45.75 30.05
C GLU A 13 6.37 45.01 28.90
N THR A 14 5.92 45.30 27.70
CA THR A 14 6.54 44.99 26.41
C THR A 14 7.85 45.75 26.21
N THR A 15 8.73 45.20 25.36
CA THR A 15 9.86 45.85 24.67
C THR A 15 11.20 45.32 25.16
N LEU A 16 11.74 44.30 24.47
CA LEU A 16 13.17 44.15 24.18
C LEU A 16 13.47 42.92 23.29
N GLU A 17 12.56 41.95 23.20
CA GLU A 17 12.74 40.71 22.40
C GLU A 17 12.27 40.81 20.94
N ARG A 18 12.47 41.96 20.27
CA ARG A 18 12.14 42.13 18.83
C ARG A 18 13.36 42.30 17.92
N ARG A 19 14.55 41.95 18.39
CA ARG A 19 15.80 42.04 17.61
C ARG A 19 16.72 40.87 17.91
N ASP A 20 16.39 39.68 17.41
CA ASP A 20 17.40 38.71 16.93
C ASP A 20 16.80 37.49 16.17
N VAL A 21 15.72 37.67 15.42
CA VAL A 21 15.08 36.59 14.62
C VAL A 21 15.76 36.43 13.25
N LEU A 22 17.09 36.38 13.18
CA LEU A 22 17.78 36.24 11.88
C LEU A 22 19.02 35.36 11.83
N GLN A 23 19.29 34.50 12.80
CA GLN A 23 20.30 33.46 12.61
C GLN A 23 19.85 32.13 13.21
N ARG A 24 19.50 31.20 12.32
CA ARG A 24 19.56 29.72 12.42
C ARG A 24 18.30 29.07 11.83
N ALA A 25 18.20 29.08 10.51
CA ALA A 25 17.34 28.16 9.77
C ALA A 25 18.15 26.91 9.42
N GLY A 26 17.85 25.80 10.08
CA GLY A 26 18.44 24.50 9.80
C GLY A 26 17.79 23.42 10.64
N LEU A 27 17.32 22.36 9.97
CA LEU A 27 16.71 21.11 10.47
C LEU A 27 15.17 21.10 10.47
N ALA A 28 14.60 20.72 9.33
CA ALA A 28 13.18 20.37 9.19
C ALA A 28 12.91 18.97 9.77
N ALA A 29 12.67 18.91 11.09
CA ALA A 29 12.01 17.79 11.75
C ALA A 29 10.51 18.09 11.79
N GLY A 30 9.75 17.54 10.84
CA GLY A 30 8.30 17.73 10.76
C GLY A 30 7.57 16.94 11.83
N ALA A 31 7.15 17.60 12.92
CA ALA A 31 6.25 17.05 13.92
C ALA A 31 4.93 17.84 13.97
N LEU A 32 3.85 17.13 13.63
CA LEU A 32 2.44 17.27 14.03
C LEU A 32 1.92 18.65 14.47
N ALA A 33 1.11 19.27 13.61
CA ALA A 33 0.13 20.28 13.98
C ALA A 33 -1.29 19.67 13.98
N LEU A 34 -1.94 19.66 15.14
CA LEU A 34 -3.36 19.36 15.30
C LEU A 34 -4.15 20.61 14.91
N GLY A 35 -4.72 20.62 13.70
CA GLY A 35 -5.58 21.69 13.19
C GLY A 35 -6.78 21.12 12.43
N THR A 36 -7.98 21.38 12.94
CA THR A 36 -9.27 20.99 12.35
C THR A 36 -9.56 21.83 11.10
N SER A 37 -9.12 21.37 9.91
CA SER A 37 -9.85 21.42 8.63
C SER A 37 -8.96 20.93 7.48
N ALA A 38 -9.49 19.99 6.70
CA ALA A 38 -9.05 19.58 5.36
C ALA A 38 -7.59 19.07 5.20
N ALA A 39 -7.38 17.78 5.46
CA ALA A 39 -6.44 16.96 4.71
C ALA A 39 -6.88 15.48 4.76
N THR A 40 -7.93 15.18 4.02
CA THR A 40 -8.20 13.86 3.44
C THR A 40 -6.94 13.42 2.69
N GLY A 41 -6.14 12.47 3.18
CA GLY A 41 -4.92 12.12 2.45
C GLY A 41 -4.01 11.01 2.95
N SER A 42 -4.15 10.48 4.16
CA SER A 42 -3.22 9.42 4.63
C SER A 42 -3.68 7.98 4.32
N ALA A 43 -4.78 7.79 3.59
CA ALA A 43 -5.28 6.46 3.21
C ALA A 43 -4.78 5.96 1.84
N SER A 44 -4.09 6.79 1.05
CA SER A 44 -3.71 6.47 -0.33
C SER A 44 -2.40 5.69 -0.46
N ALA A 45 -1.53 5.66 0.55
CA ALA A 45 -0.23 4.96 0.46
C ALA A 45 -0.28 3.46 0.82
N GLN A 46 -1.32 3.00 1.54
CA GLN A 46 -1.46 1.59 1.95
C GLN A 46 -2.30 0.74 0.96
N THR A 47 -2.91 1.36 -0.05
CA THR A 47 -3.74 0.65 -1.03
C THR A 47 -2.92 0.16 -2.24
N SER A 48 -1.83 0.84 -2.56
CA SER A 48 -1.05 0.69 -3.81
C SER A 48 -0.16 -0.56 -3.89
N ASN A 49 -0.19 -1.41 -2.86
CA ASN A 49 0.71 -2.56 -2.77
C ASN A 49 -0.04 -3.89 -2.69
N ARG A 50 -1.33 -3.90 -3.01
CA ARG A 50 -2.16 -5.10 -2.97
C ARG A 50 -2.14 -5.80 -4.31
N VAL A 51 -1.93 -7.09 -4.27
CA VAL A 51 -1.91 -7.96 -5.45
C VAL A 51 -2.87 -9.13 -5.26
N LEU A 52 -3.34 -9.68 -6.37
CA LEU A 52 -4.18 -10.86 -6.39
C LEU A 52 -3.48 -12.02 -7.05
N GLY A 53 -3.72 -13.22 -6.55
CA GLY A 53 -3.34 -14.46 -7.22
C GLY A 53 -4.31 -15.57 -6.90
N PHE A 54 -4.32 -16.61 -7.73
CA PHE A 54 -5.18 -17.75 -7.52
C PHE A 54 -4.77 -18.51 -6.25
N SER A 55 -5.75 -18.90 -5.43
CA SER A 55 -5.50 -19.48 -4.11
C SER A 55 -4.67 -20.76 -4.13
N ARG A 56 -4.78 -21.53 -5.21
CA ARG A 56 -4.03 -22.78 -5.40
C ARG A 56 -2.57 -22.55 -5.78
N CYS A 57 -2.21 -21.34 -6.15
CA CYS A 57 -0.91 -21.01 -6.72
C CYS A 57 -0.20 -19.87 -5.99
N LEU A 58 -0.83 -19.24 -5.00
CA LEU A 58 -0.26 -18.15 -4.23
C LEU A 58 0.43 -18.67 -2.96
N TYR A 59 1.74 -18.44 -2.85
CA TYR A 59 2.55 -18.85 -1.70
C TYR A 59 3.09 -17.62 -0.97
N PRO A 60 2.63 -17.31 0.26
CA PRO A 60 3.10 -16.16 1.03
C PRO A 60 4.58 -16.27 1.39
N GLY A 61 5.25 -15.12 1.51
CA GLY A 61 6.68 -15.05 1.87
C GLY A 61 7.64 -15.61 0.82
N ARG A 62 7.14 -16.02 -0.35
CA ARG A 62 7.97 -16.56 -1.44
C ARG A 62 8.36 -15.46 -2.42
N ALA A 63 9.58 -15.56 -2.92
CA ALA A 63 10.07 -14.73 -4.00
C ALA A 63 9.57 -15.26 -5.36
N PHE A 64 9.34 -14.34 -6.29
CA PHE A 64 8.97 -14.62 -7.67
C PHE A 64 9.72 -13.70 -8.63
N GLU A 65 9.80 -14.14 -9.88
CA GLU A 65 10.24 -13.38 -11.04
C GLU A 65 9.04 -13.20 -11.98
N VAL A 66 8.89 -12.01 -12.55
CA VAL A 66 7.95 -11.74 -13.64
C VAL A 66 8.54 -12.27 -14.94
N ILE A 67 7.87 -13.24 -15.54
CA ILE A 67 8.26 -13.81 -16.84
C ILE A 67 7.80 -12.88 -17.95
N ASP A 68 6.52 -12.51 -17.94
CA ASP A 68 5.92 -11.69 -18.97
C ASP A 68 4.64 -10.99 -18.48
N LYS A 69 4.15 -10.03 -19.26
CA LYS A 69 2.86 -9.38 -19.06
C LYS A 69 1.79 -10.09 -19.89
N LEU A 70 0.61 -10.31 -19.30
CA LEU A 70 -0.56 -10.79 -20.02
C LEU A 70 -1.16 -9.68 -20.90
N ASP A 71 -1.79 -10.09 -22.00
CA ASP A 71 -2.67 -9.20 -22.74
C ASP A 71 -3.83 -8.72 -21.85
N GLN A 72 -4.31 -7.50 -22.11
CA GLN A 72 -5.37 -6.89 -21.32
C GLN A 72 -6.68 -7.67 -21.43
N GLY A 73 -7.02 -8.20 -22.61
CA GLY A 73 -8.24 -8.99 -22.81
C GLY A 73 -8.21 -10.27 -21.98
N THR A 74 -7.10 -11.00 -22.00
CA THR A 74 -6.90 -12.19 -21.16
C THR A 74 -6.97 -11.85 -19.67
N THR A 75 -6.40 -10.72 -19.26
CA THR A 75 -6.48 -10.28 -17.85
C THR A 75 -7.93 -10.03 -17.43
N VAL A 76 -8.73 -9.37 -18.26
CA VAL A 76 -10.13 -9.10 -17.99
C VAL A 76 -10.94 -10.38 -17.92
N GLU A 77 -10.74 -11.30 -18.87
CA GLU A 77 -11.43 -12.60 -18.91
C GLU A 77 -11.15 -13.43 -17.65
N LEU A 78 -9.91 -13.43 -17.15
CA LEU A 78 -9.53 -14.16 -15.94
C LEU A 78 -10.10 -13.56 -14.64
N LEU A 79 -10.56 -12.30 -14.66
CA LEU A 79 -11.10 -11.59 -13.49
C LEU A 79 -12.63 -11.46 -13.52
N GLN A 80 -13.29 -12.22 -14.40
CA GLN A 80 -14.73 -12.25 -14.57
C GLN A 80 -15.29 -13.65 -14.38
N VAL A 81 -16.59 -13.75 -14.08
CA VAL A 81 -17.34 -15.01 -14.05
C VAL A 81 -18.37 -14.94 -15.17
N ASP A 82 -18.34 -15.89 -16.10
CA ASP A 82 -19.27 -15.96 -17.23
C ASP A 82 -19.36 -14.68 -18.08
N GLY A 83 -18.29 -13.88 -18.11
CA GLY A 83 -18.20 -12.60 -18.84
C GLY A 83 -18.71 -11.38 -18.05
N ASP A 84 -19.19 -11.58 -16.82
CA ASP A 84 -19.63 -10.50 -15.94
C ASP A 84 -18.58 -10.16 -14.87
N PRO A 85 -18.42 -8.86 -14.51
CA PRO A 85 -17.55 -8.45 -13.41
C PRO A 85 -18.11 -8.94 -12.08
N VAL A 86 -17.22 -9.42 -11.20
CA VAL A 86 -17.60 -9.77 -9.83
C VAL A 86 -17.73 -8.52 -8.95
N PRO A 87 -18.55 -8.53 -7.88
CA PRO A 87 -18.77 -7.36 -7.03
C PRO A 87 -17.47 -6.74 -6.49
N GLU A 88 -16.50 -7.57 -6.14
CA GLU A 88 -15.21 -7.14 -5.60
C GLU A 88 -14.25 -6.58 -6.68
N ILE A 89 -14.51 -6.87 -7.96
CA ILE A 89 -13.74 -6.42 -9.12
C ILE A 89 -14.67 -5.73 -10.11
N SER A 90 -15.16 -4.56 -9.73
CA SER A 90 -16.10 -3.78 -10.58
C SER A 90 -15.45 -3.22 -11.85
N ARG A 91 -14.11 -3.16 -11.90
CA ARG A 91 -13.30 -2.67 -13.03
C ARG A 91 -12.11 -3.62 -13.25
N PRO A 92 -12.31 -4.72 -14.00
CA PRO A 92 -11.25 -5.69 -14.27
C PRO A 92 -10.17 -5.13 -15.21
N ASP A 93 -10.53 -4.15 -16.04
CA ASP A 93 -9.64 -3.43 -16.97
C ASP A 93 -8.57 -2.57 -16.28
N GLU A 94 -8.77 -2.24 -14.99
CA GLU A 94 -7.77 -1.52 -14.19
C GLU A 94 -6.67 -2.41 -13.64
N TRP A 95 -6.82 -3.73 -13.75
CA TRP A 95 -5.80 -4.67 -13.35
C TRP A 95 -4.87 -4.96 -14.51
N THR A 96 -3.59 -5.09 -14.20
CA THR A 96 -2.60 -5.64 -15.12
C THR A 96 -2.25 -7.06 -14.68
N GLY A 97 -2.38 -8.02 -15.61
CA GLY A 97 -2.01 -9.42 -15.39
C GLY A 97 -0.54 -9.67 -15.76
N TYR A 98 0.11 -10.52 -14.98
CA TYR A 98 1.49 -10.93 -15.15
C TYR A 98 1.62 -12.44 -15.03
N ILE A 99 2.48 -13.03 -15.85
CA ILE A 99 2.94 -14.40 -15.68
C ILE A 99 4.16 -14.33 -14.77
N ILE A 100 4.10 -15.02 -13.64
CA ILE A 100 5.20 -15.08 -12.67
C ILE A 100 5.66 -16.51 -12.49
N ARG A 101 6.89 -16.66 -12.00
CA ARG A 101 7.44 -17.94 -11.58
C ARG A 101 8.12 -17.79 -10.24
N TYR A 102 7.83 -18.71 -9.32
CA TYR A 102 8.50 -18.72 -8.03
C TYR A 102 9.97 -19.04 -8.19
N GLU A 103 10.79 -18.29 -7.48
CA GLU A 103 12.22 -18.58 -7.41
C GLU A 103 12.44 -19.90 -6.67
N GLY A 104 13.14 -20.81 -7.33
CA GLY A 104 13.63 -22.04 -6.72
C GLY A 104 14.75 -21.73 -5.75
N HIS A 105 14.83 -22.44 -4.63
CA HIS A 105 16.05 -22.42 -3.82
C HIS A 105 17.13 -23.17 -4.61
N ARG A 106 18.29 -22.52 -4.86
CA ARG A 106 19.51 -23.05 -5.51
C ARG A 106 19.35 -24.47 -6.10
N GLY A 107 19.08 -24.53 -7.40
CA GLY A 107 19.14 -25.78 -8.17
C GLY A 107 17.91 -26.69 -8.07
N ASN A 108 16.83 -26.29 -7.39
CA ASN A 108 15.59 -27.06 -7.38
C ASN A 108 14.49 -26.34 -8.18
N ASN A 109 13.74 -27.14 -8.95
CA ASN A 109 12.78 -26.72 -9.99
C ASN A 109 12.00 -25.45 -9.61
N ALA A 110 12.17 -24.41 -10.43
CA ALA A 110 11.27 -23.26 -10.40
C ALA A 110 9.83 -23.78 -10.58
N GLY A 111 8.90 -23.30 -9.75
CA GLY A 111 7.52 -23.74 -9.79
C GLY A 111 6.88 -23.53 -11.17
N LEU A 112 5.76 -24.21 -11.45
CA LEU A 112 5.00 -23.91 -12.66
C LEU A 112 4.63 -22.42 -12.69
N PRO A 113 4.68 -21.77 -13.86
CA PRO A 113 4.24 -20.38 -13.99
C PRO A 113 2.80 -20.21 -13.51
N THR A 114 2.52 -19.08 -12.89
CA THR A 114 1.18 -18.70 -12.44
C THR A 114 0.89 -17.24 -12.72
N PHE A 115 -0.30 -16.79 -12.38
CA PHE A 115 -0.78 -15.44 -12.67
C PHE A 115 -0.78 -14.57 -11.42
N LEU A 116 -0.32 -13.33 -11.62
CA LEU A 116 -0.35 -12.26 -10.64
C LEU A 116 -1.11 -11.08 -11.23
N PHE A 117 -2.08 -10.55 -10.50
CA PHE A 117 -2.83 -9.37 -10.90
C PHE A 117 -2.45 -8.20 -9.99
N VAL A 118 -2.05 -7.11 -10.60
CA VAL A 118 -1.59 -5.90 -9.90
C VAL A 118 -2.43 -4.72 -10.34
N ARG A 119 -2.79 -3.87 -9.38
CA ARG A 119 -3.46 -2.59 -9.61
C ARG A 119 -2.57 -1.46 -9.09
N ASP A 120 -2.62 -0.30 -9.75
CA ASP A 120 -1.90 0.92 -9.36
C ASP A 120 -0.36 0.80 -9.35
N ARG A 121 0.19 -0.27 -9.92
CA ARG A 121 1.62 -0.48 -10.13
C ARG A 121 1.86 -1.22 -11.44
N SER A 122 2.96 -0.91 -12.10
CA SER A 122 3.47 -1.64 -13.26
C SER A 122 4.73 -2.40 -12.88
N LEU A 123 4.75 -3.70 -13.19
CA LEU A 123 5.93 -4.56 -13.22
C LEU A 123 6.37 -4.79 -14.67
N ARG A 124 7.62 -5.21 -14.84
CA ARG A 124 8.27 -5.55 -16.11
C ARG A 124 8.79 -6.99 -16.07
N ALA A 125 8.95 -7.60 -17.24
CA ALA A 125 9.63 -8.89 -17.33
C ALA A 125 11.06 -8.78 -16.76
N GLY A 126 11.44 -9.76 -15.94
CA GLY A 126 12.68 -9.78 -15.18
C GLY A 126 12.63 -9.07 -13.82
N ASP A 127 11.55 -8.33 -13.51
CA ASP A 127 11.35 -7.80 -12.16
C ASP A 127 11.15 -8.96 -11.18
N THR A 128 11.70 -8.83 -9.98
CA THR A 128 11.51 -9.80 -8.90
C THR A 128 10.69 -9.18 -7.77
N GLY A 129 10.04 -10.02 -6.98
CA GLY A 129 9.24 -9.54 -5.85
C GLY A 129 9.08 -10.61 -4.80
N VAL A 130 8.68 -10.20 -3.59
CA VAL A 130 8.38 -11.13 -2.50
C VAL A 130 6.95 -10.90 -2.03
N PHE A 131 6.14 -11.95 -2.01
CA PHE A 131 4.80 -11.88 -1.43
C PHE A 131 4.87 -11.64 0.07
N GLY A 132 3.97 -10.78 0.57
CA GLY A 132 3.77 -10.58 2.00
C GLY A 132 3.31 -11.84 2.70
N GLY A 133 3.46 -11.85 4.03
CA GLY A 133 2.99 -12.94 4.88
C GLY A 133 1.47 -12.96 5.07
N ASP A 134 0.83 -11.79 4.98
CA ASP A 134 -0.61 -11.65 5.20
C ASP A 134 -1.40 -11.98 3.94
N ILE A 135 -2.32 -12.94 4.07
CA ILE A 135 -3.20 -13.40 2.99
C ILE A 135 -4.65 -13.31 3.45
N HIS A 136 -5.49 -12.81 2.55
CA HIS A 136 -6.93 -12.75 2.75
C HIS A 136 -7.67 -13.31 1.54
N MET A 137 -8.79 -14.00 1.78
CA MET A 137 -9.72 -14.35 0.71
C MET A 137 -10.21 -13.07 0.03
N PHE A 138 -10.03 -12.97 -1.29
CA PHE A 138 -10.51 -11.84 -2.08
C PHE A 138 -11.89 -12.14 -2.67
N ASN A 139 -12.00 -13.23 -3.42
CA ASN A 139 -13.24 -13.67 -4.03
C ASN A 139 -13.18 -15.21 -4.18
N SER A 140 -14.15 -15.90 -3.57
CA SER A 140 -14.18 -17.36 -3.55
C SER A 140 -14.64 -17.97 -4.88
N ASN A 141 -15.48 -17.28 -5.65
CA ASN A 141 -15.97 -17.78 -6.94
C ASN A 141 -14.87 -17.82 -7.99
N LEU A 142 -14.02 -16.80 -8.02
CA LEU A 142 -12.82 -16.72 -8.87
C LEU A 142 -11.61 -17.40 -8.25
N ASN A 143 -11.73 -17.88 -7.01
CA ASN A 143 -10.66 -18.50 -6.27
C ASN A 143 -9.42 -17.58 -6.11
N LEU A 144 -9.65 -16.30 -5.81
CA LEU A 144 -8.62 -15.28 -5.69
C LEU A 144 -8.29 -14.97 -4.22
N LEU A 145 -7.00 -14.86 -3.94
CA LEU A 145 -6.45 -14.36 -2.69
C LEU A 145 -5.85 -12.97 -2.89
N ARG A 146 -5.85 -12.18 -1.83
CA ARG A 146 -5.20 -10.87 -1.73
C ARG A 146 -4.00 -10.96 -0.81
N THR A 147 -2.90 -10.36 -1.22
CA THR A 147 -1.72 -10.15 -0.36
C THR A 147 -1.02 -8.84 -0.72
N SER A 148 0.12 -8.55 -0.10
CA SER A 148 1.00 -7.43 -0.41
C SER A 148 2.31 -7.87 -1.07
N LEU A 149 3.13 -6.93 -1.52
CA LEU A 149 4.52 -7.17 -1.94
C LEU A 149 5.50 -6.53 -0.96
N ASP A 150 6.33 -7.32 -0.27
CA ASP A 150 7.23 -6.78 0.77
C ASP A 150 8.43 -6.01 0.18
N ARG A 151 8.87 -6.38 -1.03
CA ARG A 151 9.82 -5.60 -1.84
C ARG A 151 9.45 -5.66 -3.32
N PRO A 152 9.54 -4.54 -4.05
CA PRO A 152 9.62 -4.53 -5.51
C PRO A 152 11.01 -4.92 -6.02
#